data_AF-A0A327NHY2-F1
#
_entry.id   AF-A0A327NHY2-F1
#
_cell.length_a   1.000
_cell.length_b   1.000
_cell.length_c   1.000
_cell.angle_alpha   90.00
_cell.angle_beta   90.00
_cell.angle_gamma   90.00
#
_symmetry.space_group_name_H-M   'P 1'
#
loop_
_entity.id
_entity.type
_entity.pdbx_description
1 polymer ?
#
loop_
_entity_poly.entity_id
_entity_poly.type
_entity_poly.pdbx_seq_one_letter_code
_entity_poly.pdbx_strand_id
1 'polypeptide(L)'
;MTKKFYQTICSSLGLSLAAGLFQSWLHFQVGVDLYLLPSFRSWFFIGNLIALSTSVFVLTYYHRKSYQVAFSTGLVATSVIFGSLLYLFFTTLYPPIAKHIPKVMALGIITGLVYASSLFVSETKTRPWLKRAGIVSALLYVAQLVALVWFIDTPPYPVNATLDTIRQWLSLLDRIVPILLLGNFVDELQRANLTNEPPPLSNRLLIANGVVIVLAICSLILSIRLSAENYGLTHISARERALAQPFQEGSYISSQGDTLQYRLLKPIAYDPKKQYPLVVALPYTCWSDNTRQIDACPMAKWLATDKNRRKYPAFVFVPRCPPHTGWGGVTNTPSIASLAIEAIVSLDQSFSIDPQRRYISGVSRGGYGSWYMISKHPELFAAAVPVCGEGNPDQAPGMSSVSIWAFHGAKDMNVPVSGSRNMVSALKKAGGSPRYTEYPDAAHTIWEEVIKTPDLLNWLFAQKKVSPPKAAKI
;
A
#
# COMPACT_ATOMS: atom_id res chain seq x y z
N MET A 1 -30.28 9.60 -33.93
CA MET A 1 -29.03 8.99 -33.42
C MET A 1 -28.55 8.00 -34.47
N THR A 2 -27.24 7.82 -34.65
CA THR A 2 -26.70 6.97 -35.72
C THR A 2 -26.56 5.51 -35.28
N LYS A 3 -26.52 4.58 -36.25
CA LYS A 3 -26.20 3.16 -36.01
C LYS A 3 -24.87 2.99 -35.27
N LYS A 4 -23.87 3.81 -35.63
CA LYS A 4 -22.55 3.84 -34.98
C LYS A 4 -22.63 4.19 -33.49
N PHE A 5 -23.50 5.14 -33.10
CA PHE A 5 -23.70 5.48 -31.69
C PHE A 5 -24.24 4.27 -30.90
N TYR A 6 -25.26 3.60 -31.43
CA TYR A 6 -25.84 2.42 -30.79
C TYR A 6 -24.88 1.22 -30.74
N GLN A 7 -24.06 1.01 -31.78
CA GLN A 7 -22.99 0.02 -31.74
C GLN A 7 -21.96 0.34 -30.64
N THR A 8 -21.54 1.60 -30.54
CA THR A 8 -20.55 2.04 -29.55
C THR A 8 -21.03 1.83 -28.12
N ILE A 9 -22.28 2.21 -27.80
CA ILE A 9 -22.83 2.01 -26.45
C ILE A 9 -23.03 0.52 -26.13
N CYS A 10 -23.44 -0.30 -27.10
CA CYS A 10 -23.52 -1.76 -26.92
C CYS A 10 -22.14 -2.35 -26.60
N SER A 11 -21.10 -1.97 -27.35
CA SER A 11 -19.72 -2.41 -27.07
C SER A 11 -19.24 -1.96 -25.68
N SER A 12 -19.52 -0.72 -25.28
CA SER A 12 -19.16 -0.18 -23.97
C SER A 12 -19.85 -0.94 -22.82
N LEU A 13 -21.16 -1.21 -22.95
CA LEU A 13 -21.92 -2.02 -21.99
C LEU A 13 -21.43 -3.47 -21.94
N GLY A 14 -21.09 -4.07 -23.09
CA GLY A 14 -20.49 -5.40 -23.16
C GLY A 14 -19.16 -5.49 -22.41
N LEU A 15 -18.29 -4.49 -22.59
CA LEU A 15 -17.02 -4.40 -21.86
C LEU A 15 -17.25 -4.24 -20.35
N SER A 16 -18.19 -3.37 -19.95
CA SER A 16 -18.56 -3.18 -18.54
C SER A 16 -19.13 -4.47 -17.92
N LEU A 17 -19.91 -5.25 -18.67
CA LEU A 17 -20.45 -6.52 -18.24
C LEU A 17 -19.35 -7.56 -18.07
N ALA A 18 -18.44 -7.69 -19.04
CA ALA A 18 -17.32 -8.64 -18.98
C ALA A 18 -16.40 -8.35 -17.79
N ALA A 19 -16.00 -7.08 -17.59
CA ALA A 19 -15.19 -6.66 -16.45
C ALA A 19 -15.90 -6.97 -15.11
N GLY A 20 -17.21 -6.71 -15.04
CA GLY A 20 -18.02 -6.99 -13.86
C GLY A 20 -18.22 -8.48 -13.56
N LEU A 21 -18.37 -9.32 -14.57
CA LEU A 21 -18.48 -10.77 -14.39
C LEU A 21 -17.17 -11.36 -13.89
N PHE A 22 -16.04 -10.91 -14.46
CA PHE A 22 -14.72 -11.26 -13.96
C PHE A 22 -14.54 -10.83 -12.50
N GLN A 23 -15.03 -9.65 -12.13
CA GLN A 23 -15.02 -9.17 -10.75
C GLN A 23 -15.76 -10.08 -9.79
N SER A 24 -17.01 -10.39 -10.13
CA SER A 24 -17.83 -11.25 -9.30
C SER A 24 -17.20 -12.64 -9.19
N TRP A 25 -16.71 -13.21 -10.30
CA TRP A 25 -16.00 -14.49 -10.28
C TRP A 25 -14.81 -14.47 -9.32
N LEU A 26 -13.94 -13.44 -9.38
CA LEU A 26 -12.82 -13.30 -8.45
C LEU A 26 -13.29 -13.19 -7.00
N HIS A 27 -14.34 -12.41 -6.72
CA HIS A 27 -14.88 -12.26 -5.36
C HIS A 27 -15.37 -13.61 -4.81
N PHE A 28 -15.97 -14.46 -5.64
CA PHE A 28 -16.33 -15.83 -5.23
C PHE A 28 -15.11 -16.74 -4.98
N GLN A 29 -13.95 -16.48 -5.61
CA GLN A 29 -12.74 -17.30 -5.41
C GLN A 29 -12.00 -16.95 -4.11
N VAL A 30 -11.88 -15.66 -3.80
CA VAL A 30 -10.99 -15.19 -2.71
C VAL A 30 -11.72 -14.41 -1.61
N GLY A 31 -13.05 -14.27 -1.69
CA GLY A 31 -13.84 -13.52 -0.72
C GLY A 31 -13.41 -12.06 -0.61
N VAL A 32 -13.60 -11.46 0.57
CA VAL A 32 -13.16 -10.07 0.81
C VAL A 32 -11.64 -9.86 0.68
N ASP A 33 -10.82 -10.92 0.69
CA ASP A 33 -9.38 -10.76 0.48
C ASP A 33 -9.06 -10.28 -0.95
N LEU A 34 -10.05 -10.32 -1.86
CA LEU A 34 -10.02 -9.60 -3.13
C LEU A 34 -9.58 -8.14 -2.95
N TYR A 35 -10.10 -7.45 -1.93
CA TYR A 35 -9.81 -6.04 -1.68
C TYR A 35 -8.38 -5.81 -1.16
N LEU A 36 -7.70 -6.86 -0.69
CA LEU A 36 -6.32 -6.83 -0.23
C LEU A 36 -5.29 -7.16 -1.31
N LEU A 37 -5.74 -7.67 -2.47
CA LEU A 37 -4.83 -7.96 -3.58
C LEU A 37 -4.11 -6.68 -4.03
N PRO A 38 -2.79 -6.72 -4.27
CA PRO A 38 -2.05 -5.54 -4.75
C PRO A 38 -2.68 -4.93 -6.01
N SER A 39 -3.06 -5.78 -6.96
CA SER A 39 -3.67 -5.39 -8.24
C SER A 39 -5.10 -4.86 -8.14
N PHE A 40 -5.80 -5.11 -7.02
CA PHE A 40 -7.22 -4.75 -6.88
C PHE A 40 -7.46 -3.26 -7.15
N ARG A 41 -6.59 -2.39 -6.60
CA ARG A 41 -6.73 -0.94 -6.76
C ARG A 41 -6.67 -0.52 -8.23
N SER A 42 -5.69 -1.01 -8.98
CA SER A 42 -5.56 -0.71 -10.42
C SER A 42 -6.80 -1.15 -11.19
N TRP A 43 -7.24 -2.37 -10.96
CA TRP A 43 -8.37 -2.95 -11.67
C TRP A 43 -9.70 -2.30 -11.29
N PHE A 44 -9.90 -1.97 -10.01
CA PHE A 44 -11.06 -1.22 -9.53
C PHE A 44 -11.20 0.13 -10.26
N PHE A 45 -10.10 0.87 -10.45
CA PHE A 45 -10.17 2.12 -11.20
C PHE A 45 -10.43 1.93 -12.69
N ILE A 46 -9.85 0.90 -13.32
CA ILE A 46 -10.13 0.56 -14.72
C ILE A 46 -11.62 0.23 -14.90
N GLY A 47 -12.19 -0.59 -14.02
CA GLY A 47 -13.62 -0.92 -14.04
C GLY A 47 -14.51 0.33 -13.91
N ASN A 48 -14.17 1.23 -12.98
CA ASN A 48 -14.88 2.49 -12.79
C ASN A 48 -14.73 3.45 -13.98
N LEU A 49 -13.55 3.49 -14.63
CA LEU A 49 -13.33 4.26 -15.85
C LEU A 49 -14.22 3.76 -17.00
N ILE A 50 -14.37 2.44 -17.16
CA ILE A 50 -15.26 1.83 -18.15
C ILE A 50 -16.72 2.21 -17.86
N ALA A 51 -17.16 2.09 -16.61
CA ALA A 51 -18.52 2.45 -16.20
C ALA A 51 -18.82 3.94 -16.43
N LEU A 52 -17.89 4.81 -16.06
CA LEU A 52 -18.00 6.26 -16.24
C LEU A 52 -18.05 6.63 -17.73
N SER A 53 -17.18 6.04 -18.55
CA SER A 53 -17.21 6.22 -20.00
C SER A 53 -18.53 5.74 -20.62
N THR A 54 -19.06 4.61 -20.13
CA THR A 54 -20.36 4.08 -20.55
C THR A 54 -21.51 5.04 -20.22
N SER A 55 -21.44 5.72 -19.07
CA SER A 55 -22.47 6.68 -18.63
C SER A 55 -22.62 7.87 -19.59
N VAL A 56 -21.53 8.32 -20.25
CA VAL A 56 -21.58 9.40 -21.26
C VAL A 56 -22.58 9.05 -22.37
N PHE A 57 -22.51 7.81 -22.86
CA PHE A 57 -23.41 7.35 -23.92
C PHE A 57 -24.84 7.21 -23.43
N VAL A 58 -25.05 6.67 -22.22
CA VAL A 58 -26.39 6.52 -21.62
C VAL A 58 -27.05 7.88 -21.38
N LEU A 59 -26.32 8.85 -20.83
CA LEU A 59 -26.80 10.22 -20.59
C LEU A 59 -27.08 10.95 -21.92
N THR A 60 -26.20 10.78 -22.91
CA THR A 60 -26.42 11.31 -24.27
C THR A 60 -27.71 10.75 -24.88
N TYR A 61 -27.97 9.46 -24.69
CA TYR A 61 -29.20 8.82 -25.14
C TYR A 61 -30.43 9.41 -24.44
N TYR A 62 -30.42 9.54 -23.10
CA TYR A 62 -31.53 10.13 -22.36
C TYR A 62 -31.82 11.56 -22.79
N HIS A 63 -30.79 12.39 -22.95
CA HIS A 63 -30.96 13.75 -23.43
C HIS A 63 -31.56 13.80 -24.85
N ARG A 64 -31.06 12.97 -25.78
CA ARG A 64 -31.53 12.94 -27.18
C ARG A 64 -32.93 12.37 -27.35
N LYS A 65 -33.40 11.52 -26.44
CA LYS A 65 -34.78 11.02 -26.39
C LYS A 65 -35.71 11.89 -25.53
N SER A 66 -35.22 13.04 -25.06
CA SER A 66 -35.96 13.96 -24.18
C SER A 66 -36.36 13.38 -22.82
N TYR A 67 -35.69 12.33 -22.35
CA TYR A 67 -35.90 11.75 -21.03
C TYR A 67 -35.24 12.61 -19.93
N GLN A 68 -35.78 13.81 -19.69
CA GLN A 68 -35.16 14.85 -18.86
C GLN A 68 -34.95 14.44 -17.41
N VAL A 69 -35.92 13.72 -16.82
CA VAL A 69 -35.83 13.26 -15.42
C VAL A 69 -34.69 12.24 -15.30
N ALA A 70 -34.68 11.20 -16.15
CA ALA A 70 -33.63 10.18 -16.16
C ALA A 70 -32.24 10.74 -16.48
N PHE A 71 -32.15 11.74 -17.36
CA PHE A 71 -30.90 12.45 -17.63
C PHE A 71 -30.37 13.18 -16.38
N SER A 72 -31.23 13.94 -15.70
CA SER A 72 -30.83 14.76 -14.56
C SER A 72 -30.46 13.92 -13.34
N THR A 73 -31.30 12.94 -12.99
CA THR A 73 -31.02 12.00 -11.89
C THR A 73 -29.83 11.12 -12.19
N GLY A 74 -29.67 10.67 -13.45
CA GLY A 74 -28.53 9.89 -13.90
C GLY A 74 -27.21 10.65 -13.76
N LEU A 75 -27.16 11.91 -14.19
CA LEU A 75 -25.95 12.74 -14.06
C LEU A 75 -25.54 12.94 -12.59
N VAL A 76 -26.52 13.21 -11.71
CA VAL A 76 -26.29 13.34 -10.27
C VAL A 76 -25.79 12.02 -9.69
N ALA A 77 -26.46 10.90 -9.98
CA ALA A 77 -26.08 9.59 -9.48
C ALA A 77 -24.67 9.19 -9.95
N THR A 78 -24.34 9.35 -11.23
CA THR A 78 -23.00 9.08 -11.76
C THR A 78 -21.93 9.90 -11.04
N SER A 79 -22.18 11.21 -10.84
CA SER A 79 -21.22 12.10 -10.18
C SER A 79 -21.01 11.73 -8.71
N VAL A 80 -22.09 11.46 -7.98
CA VAL A 80 -22.06 11.14 -6.55
C VAL A 80 -21.46 9.75 -6.31
N ILE A 81 -21.83 8.74 -7.09
CA ILE A 81 -21.26 7.39 -6.98
C ILE A 81 -19.75 7.46 -7.26
N PHE A 82 -19.33 8.15 -8.32
CA PHE A 82 -17.92 8.31 -8.61
C PHE A 82 -17.16 9.06 -7.50
N GLY A 83 -17.71 10.16 -6.99
CA GLY A 83 -17.15 10.88 -5.84
C GLY A 83 -17.05 10.01 -4.58
N SER A 84 -18.03 9.15 -4.35
CA SER A 84 -18.04 8.19 -3.23
C SER A 84 -16.92 7.16 -3.37
N LEU A 85 -16.67 6.67 -4.59
CA LEU A 85 -15.58 5.73 -4.87
C LEU A 85 -14.20 6.39 -4.71
N LEU A 86 -14.04 7.65 -5.16
CA LEU A 86 -12.83 8.43 -4.90
C LEU A 86 -12.61 8.65 -3.41
N TYR A 87 -13.68 8.94 -2.66
CA TYR A 87 -13.59 9.09 -1.21
C TYR A 87 -13.07 7.81 -0.56
N LEU A 88 -13.66 6.65 -0.87
CA LEU A 88 -13.21 5.35 -0.38
C LEU A 88 -11.72 5.14 -0.68
N PHE A 89 -11.27 5.50 -1.88
CA PHE A 89 -9.85 5.46 -2.21
C PHE A 89 -9.01 6.37 -1.32
N PHE A 90 -9.39 7.64 -1.14
CA PHE A 90 -8.65 8.58 -0.28
C PHE A 90 -8.59 8.15 1.17
N THR A 91 -9.58 7.41 1.69
CA THR A 91 -9.50 6.85 3.05
C THR A 91 -8.35 5.86 3.23
N THR A 92 -7.91 5.20 2.15
CA THR A 92 -6.73 4.31 2.18
C THR A 92 -5.41 5.09 2.26
N LEU A 93 -5.40 6.36 1.84
CA LEU A 93 -4.25 7.25 1.90
C LEU A 93 -4.25 8.11 3.16
N TYR A 94 -5.43 8.45 3.68
CA TYR A 94 -5.63 9.33 4.83
C TYR A 94 -6.63 8.67 5.80
N PRO A 95 -6.17 7.75 6.67
CA PRO A 95 -7.06 7.04 7.60
C PRO A 95 -8.00 7.91 8.46
N PRO A 96 -7.65 9.14 8.89
CA PRO A 96 -8.55 9.97 9.71
C PRO A 96 -9.90 10.31 9.06
N ILE A 97 -9.99 10.32 7.73
CA ILE A 97 -11.26 10.56 7.02
C ILE A 97 -12.11 9.28 6.91
N ALA A 98 -11.61 8.10 7.28
CA ALA A 98 -12.38 6.85 7.20
C ALA A 98 -13.68 6.84 8.03
N LYS A 99 -13.79 7.70 9.05
CA LYS A 99 -14.99 7.82 9.90
C LYS A 99 -16.29 8.18 9.18
N HIS A 100 -16.23 8.71 7.95
CA HIS A 100 -17.43 9.04 7.17
C HIS A 100 -17.79 8.03 6.09
N ILE A 101 -17.09 6.89 6.01
CA ILE A 101 -17.35 5.85 4.99
C ILE A 101 -18.84 5.46 4.92
N PRO A 102 -19.53 5.13 6.03
CA PRO A 102 -20.94 4.72 5.95
C PRO A 102 -21.85 5.81 5.38
N LYS A 103 -21.59 7.09 5.73
CA LYS A 103 -22.38 8.23 5.24
C LYS A 103 -22.19 8.45 3.74
N VAL A 104 -20.95 8.34 3.27
CA VAL A 104 -20.61 8.49 1.86
C VAL A 104 -21.21 7.33 1.03
N MET A 105 -21.13 6.10 1.53
CA MET A 105 -21.77 4.95 0.89
C MET A 105 -23.29 5.12 0.83
N ALA A 106 -23.95 5.52 1.92
CA ALA A 106 -25.38 5.76 1.94
C ALA A 106 -25.81 6.82 0.92
N LEU A 107 -25.06 7.91 0.79
CA LEU A 107 -25.32 8.96 -0.22
C LEU A 107 -25.24 8.41 -1.65
N GLY A 108 -24.24 7.59 -1.96
CA GLY A 108 -24.13 6.90 -3.25
C GLY A 108 -25.30 5.97 -3.54
N ILE A 109 -25.71 5.17 -2.55
CA ILE A 109 -26.84 4.23 -2.68
C ILE A 109 -28.17 4.98 -2.86
N ILE A 110 -28.42 6.03 -2.08
CA ILE A 110 -29.66 6.83 -2.14
C ILE A 110 -29.78 7.54 -3.49
N THR A 111 -28.70 8.16 -3.97
CA THR A 111 -28.71 8.83 -5.28
C THR A 111 -28.87 7.84 -6.43
N GLY A 112 -28.24 6.66 -6.33
CA GLY A 112 -28.47 5.54 -7.25
C GLY A 112 -29.92 5.07 -7.26
N LEU A 113 -30.55 4.95 -6.09
CA LEU A 113 -31.97 4.59 -5.96
C LEU A 113 -32.88 5.61 -6.64
N VAL A 114 -32.65 6.91 -6.44
CA VAL A 114 -33.42 7.99 -7.11
C VAL A 114 -33.30 7.88 -8.63
N TYR A 115 -32.08 7.64 -9.15
CA TYR A 115 -31.88 7.40 -10.57
C TYR A 115 -32.61 6.15 -11.06
N ALA A 116 -32.49 5.03 -10.36
CA ALA A 116 -33.18 3.78 -10.70
C ALA A 116 -34.71 3.97 -10.75
N SER A 117 -35.28 4.66 -9.76
CA SER A 117 -36.71 5.01 -9.72
C SER A 117 -37.15 5.85 -10.90
N SER A 118 -36.32 6.81 -11.32
CA SER A 118 -36.64 7.65 -12.47
C SER A 118 -36.84 6.85 -13.77
N LEU A 119 -36.17 5.70 -13.92
CA LEU A 119 -36.27 4.86 -15.11
C LEU A 119 -37.62 4.16 -15.29
N PHE A 120 -38.39 3.93 -14.22
CA PHE A 120 -39.71 3.29 -14.29
C PHE A 120 -40.89 4.20 -13.90
N VAL A 121 -40.63 5.39 -13.34
CA VAL A 121 -41.66 6.37 -12.98
C VAL A 121 -41.82 7.45 -14.06
N SER A 122 -40.73 7.85 -14.74
CA SER A 122 -40.75 8.91 -15.75
C SER A 122 -41.14 8.41 -17.15
N GLU A 123 -41.01 9.28 -18.16
CA GLU A 123 -41.31 8.99 -19.58
C GLU A 123 -40.54 7.77 -20.12
N THR A 124 -39.40 7.42 -19.52
CA THR A 124 -38.62 6.21 -19.85
C THR A 124 -39.41 4.91 -19.65
N LYS A 125 -40.47 4.91 -18.83
CA LYS A 125 -41.31 3.72 -18.58
C LYS A 125 -41.97 3.16 -19.85
N THR A 126 -42.08 3.98 -20.89
CA THR A 126 -42.56 3.60 -22.22
C THR A 126 -41.63 2.58 -22.91
N ARG A 127 -40.37 2.48 -22.48
CA ARG A 127 -39.40 1.48 -22.93
C ARG A 127 -39.36 0.30 -21.94
N PRO A 128 -39.83 -0.90 -22.31
CA PRO A 128 -39.89 -2.05 -21.39
C PRO A 128 -38.52 -2.42 -20.79
N TRP A 129 -37.45 -2.35 -21.59
CA TRP A 129 -36.09 -2.64 -21.14
C TRP A 129 -35.61 -1.66 -20.06
N LEU A 130 -35.81 -0.35 -20.26
CA LEU A 130 -35.44 0.68 -19.26
C LEU A 130 -36.29 0.56 -17.99
N LYS A 131 -37.58 0.28 -18.13
CA LYS A 131 -38.47 0.04 -16.98
C LYS A 131 -37.97 -1.13 -16.13
N ARG A 132 -37.64 -2.26 -16.76
CA ARG A 132 -37.08 -3.45 -16.07
C ARG A 132 -35.73 -3.13 -15.43
N ALA A 133 -34.84 -2.45 -16.16
CA ALA A 133 -33.53 -2.03 -15.64
C ALA A 133 -33.68 -1.16 -14.39
N GLY A 134 -34.62 -0.20 -14.41
CA GLY A 134 -34.94 0.65 -13.27
C GLY A 134 -35.45 -0.12 -12.06
N ILE A 135 -36.42 -1.02 -12.25
CA ILE A 135 -37.00 -1.83 -11.16
C ILE A 135 -35.91 -2.71 -10.52
N VAL A 136 -35.14 -3.44 -11.33
CA VAL A 136 -34.06 -4.31 -10.84
C VAL A 136 -32.99 -3.48 -10.12
N SER A 137 -32.58 -2.34 -10.68
CA SER A 137 -31.60 -1.46 -10.03
C SER A 137 -32.11 -0.93 -8.69
N ALA A 138 -33.39 -0.55 -8.59
CA ALA A 138 -33.96 -0.05 -7.36
C ALA A 138 -33.99 -1.13 -6.26
N LEU A 139 -34.37 -2.36 -6.60
CA LEU A 139 -34.33 -3.49 -5.67
C LEU A 139 -32.90 -3.76 -5.18
N LEU A 140 -31.91 -3.69 -6.06
CA LEU A 140 -30.50 -3.88 -5.71
C LEU A 140 -29.99 -2.76 -4.79
N TYR A 141 -30.30 -1.50 -5.07
CA TYR A 141 -29.94 -0.39 -4.18
C TYR A 141 -30.62 -0.49 -2.81
N VAL A 142 -31.88 -0.94 -2.75
CA VAL A 142 -32.55 -1.21 -1.47
C VAL A 142 -31.82 -2.33 -0.71
N ALA A 143 -31.47 -3.43 -1.38
CA ALA A 143 -30.73 -4.53 -0.76
C ALA A 143 -29.35 -4.09 -0.26
N GLN A 144 -28.63 -3.25 -1.04
CA GLN A 144 -27.36 -2.66 -0.64
C GLN A 144 -27.52 -1.72 0.57
N LEU A 145 -28.59 -0.92 0.63
CA LEU A 145 -28.88 -0.05 1.77
C LEU A 145 -29.17 -0.85 3.03
N VAL A 146 -29.98 -1.91 2.92
CA VAL A 146 -30.27 -2.82 4.03
C VAL A 146 -28.99 -3.49 4.52
N ALA A 147 -28.14 -3.99 3.61
CA ALA A 147 -26.86 -4.58 3.98
C ALA A 147 -25.93 -3.57 4.66
N LEU A 148 -25.88 -2.32 4.18
CA LEU A 148 -25.09 -1.26 4.81
C LEU A 148 -25.56 -0.99 6.24
N VAL A 149 -26.87 -0.87 6.47
CA VAL A 149 -27.45 -0.61 7.80
C VAL A 149 -27.27 -1.80 8.73
N TRP A 150 -27.54 -3.01 8.26
CA TRP A 150 -27.44 -4.23 9.07
C TRP A 150 -26.01 -4.44 9.57
N PHE A 151 -25.01 -4.15 8.74
CA PHE A 151 -23.61 -4.43 9.04
C PHE A 151 -22.77 -3.18 9.35
N ILE A 152 -23.40 -2.04 9.68
CA ILE A 152 -22.70 -0.77 9.90
C ILE A 152 -21.70 -0.84 11.06
N ASP A 153 -22.06 -1.56 12.13
CA ASP A 153 -21.24 -1.73 13.34
C ASP A 153 -20.43 -3.03 13.33
N THR A 154 -20.44 -3.77 12.21
CA THR A 154 -19.65 -4.99 12.09
C THR A 154 -18.19 -4.63 11.83
N PRO A 155 -17.23 -5.06 12.67
CA PRO A 155 -15.83 -4.78 12.45
C PRO A 155 -15.36 -5.41 11.13
N PRO A 156 -14.41 -4.79 10.41
CA PRO A 156 -13.94 -5.28 9.12
C PRO A 156 -13.18 -6.62 9.24
N TYR A 157 -12.56 -6.87 10.40
CA TYR A 157 -11.88 -8.13 10.71
C TYR A 157 -12.18 -8.58 12.15
N PRO A 158 -12.39 -9.89 12.38
CA PRO A 158 -12.44 -10.96 11.37
C PRO A 158 -13.66 -10.82 10.45
N VAL A 159 -13.52 -11.32 9.22
CA VAL A 159 -14.53 -11.17 8.17
C VAL A 159 -15.83 -11.86 8.60
N ASN A 160 -16.94 -11.12 8.58
CA ASN A 160 -18.26 -11.72 8.77
C ASN A 160 -18.65 -12.50 7.50
N ALA A 161 -18.72 -13.83 7.61
CA ALA A 161 -18.99 -14.73 6.48
C ALA A 161 -20.34 -14.43 5.80
N THR A 162 -21.38 -14.14 6.58
CA THR A 162 -22.71 -13.79 6.05
C THR A 162 -22.66 -12.50 5.23
N LEU A 163 -21.97 -11.47 5.73
CA LEU A 163 -21.78 -10.22 5.01
C LEU A 163 -21.00 -10.42 3.71
N ASP A 164 -19.95 -11.24 3.72
CA ASP A 164 -19.17 -11.51 2.51
C ASP A 164 -20.02 -12.24 1.46
N THR A 165 -20.77 -13.28 1.87
CA THR A 165 -21.71 -13.98 0.97
C THR A 165 -22.75 -13.02 0.38
N ILE A 166 -23.36 -12.14 1.19
CA ILE A 166 -24.31 -11.14 0.69
C ILE A 166 -23.65 -10.23 -0.36
N ARG A 167 -22.42 -9.76 -0.11
CA ARG A 167 -21.70 -8.88 -1.05
C ARG A 167 -21.35 -9.59 -2.36
N GLN A 168 -20.94 -10.85 -2.32
CA GLN A 168 -20.66 -11.66 -3.52
C GLN A 168 -21.90 -11.76 -4.42
N TRP A 169 -23.05 -12.10 -3.82
CA TRP A 169 -24.30 -12.21 -4.57
C TRP A 169 -24.80 -10.87 -5.08
N LEU A 170 -24.74 -9.80 -4.28
CA LEU A 170 -25.11 -8.46 -4.75
C LEU A 170 -24.22 -8.01 -5.92
N SER A 171 -22.90 -8.25 -5.86
CA SER A 171 -21.97 -7.94 -6.96
C SER A 171 -22.34 -8.68 -8.25
N LEU A 172 -22.74 -9.94 -8.15
CA LEU A 172 -23.18 -10.74 -9.30
C LEU A 172 -24.54 -10.27 -9.84
N LEU A 173 -25.53 -10.05 -8.97
CA LEU A 173 -26.87 -9.63 -9.37
C LEU A 173 -26.87 -8.23 -10.01
N ASP A 174 -25.96 -7.35 -9.62
CA ASP A 174 -25.74 -6.06 -10.29
C ASP A 174 -25.44 -6.20 -11.78
N ARG A 175 -24.97 -7.37 -12.25
CA ARG A 175 -24.69 -7.62 -13.68
C ARG A 175 -25.96 -7.78 -14.51
N ILE A 176 -27.12 -7.96 -13.91
CA ILE A 176 -28.41 -8.00 -14.61
C ILE A 176 -28.72 -6.63 -15.22
N VAL A 177 -28.36 -5.53 -14.56
CA VAL A 177 -28.63 -4.16 -15.03
C VAL A 177 -28.00 -3.86 -16.39
N PRO A 178 -26.68 -4.04 -16.61
CA PRO A 178 -26.09 -3.82 -17.93
C PRO A 178 -26.64 -4.77 -19.00
N ILE A 179 -27.09 -5.99 -18.67
CA ILE A 179 -27.77 -6.88 -19.62
C ILE A 179 -29.10 -6.27 -20.09
N LEU A 180 -29.89 -5.73 -19.16
CA LEU A 180 -31.16 -5.08 -19.49
C LEU A 180 -30.96 -3.80 -20.32
N LEU A 181 -29.94 -3.00 -19.98
CA LEU A 181 -29.55 -1.83 -20.77
C LEU A 181 -29.06 -2.24 -22.16
N LEU A 182 -28.27 -3.31 -22.27
CA LEU A 182 -27.83 -3.85 -23.56
C LEU A 182 -29.03 -4.27 -24.41
N GLY A 183 -30.03 -4.93 -23.82
CA GLY A 183 -31.30 -5.25 -24.49
C GLY A 183 -32.01 -4.01 -25.05
N ASN A 184 -32.03 -2.90 -24.29
CA ASN A 184 -32.58 -1.63 -24.79
C ASN A 184 -31.82 -1.11 -26.03
N PHE A 185 -30.49 -1.13 -25.99
CA PHE A 185 -29.68 -0.56 -27.08
C PHE A 185 -29.58 -1.47 -28.29
N VAL A 186 -29.70 -2.79 -28.13
CA VAL A 186 -29.87 -3.74 -29.23
C VAL A 186 -31.23 -3.50 -29.92
N ASP A 187 -32.31 -3.32 -29.16
CA ASP A 187 -33.63 -2.96 -29.73
C ASP A 187 -33.59 -1.61 -30.47
N GLU A 188 -32.95 -0.58 -29.90
CA GLU A 188 -32.75 0.70 -30.59
C GLU A 188 -31.88 0.57 -31.84
N LEU A 189 -30.84 -0.27 -31.82
CA LEU A 189 -29.96 -0.54 -32.96
C LEU A 189 -30.72 -1.19 -34.12
N GLN A 190 -31.62 -2.13 -33.81
CA GLN A 190 -32.46 -2.81 -34.81
C GLN A 190 -33.49 -1.86 -35.44
N ARG A 191 -34.00 -0.90 -34.67
CA ARG A 191 -34.98 0.11 -35.14
C ARG A 191 -34.34 1.33 -35.80
N ALA A 192 -33.02 1.46 -35.78
CA ALA A 192 -32.32 2.63 -36.31
C ALA A 192 -32.29 2.61 -37.84
N ASN A 193 -33.17 3.39 -38.49
CA ASN A 193 -33.06 3.66 -39.91
C ASN A 193 -31.87 4.59 -40.21
N LEU A 194 -31.11 4.25 -41.25
CA LEU A 194 -30.02 5.06 -41.78
C LEU A 194 -30.59 6.38 -42.31
N THR A 195 -29.75 7.42 -42.34
CA THR A 195 -30.00 8.77 -42.89
C THR A 195 -30.64 9.75 -41.91
N ASN A 196 -29.78 10.41 -41.13
CA ASN A 196 -29.80 11.84 -40.82
C ASN A 196 -28.64 12.12 -39.85
N GLU A 197 -27.87 13.17 -40.12
CA GLU A 197 -26.87 13.63 -39.15
C GLU A 197 -27.57 14.01 -37.84
N PRO A 198 -27.03 13.59 -36.68
CA PRO A 198 -27.63 13.96 -35.41
C PRO A 198 -27.53 15.48 -35.23
N PRO A 199 -28.55 16.14 -34.64
CA PRO A 199 -28.50 17.56 -34.36
C PRO A 199 -27.29 17.89 -33.46
N PRO A 200 -26.76 19.14 -33.54
CA PRO A 200 -25.64 19.57 -32.72
C PRO A 200 -25.95 19.40 -31.24
N LEU A 201 -24.89 19.13 -30.46
CA LEU A 201 -25.00 18.93 -29.01
C LEU A 201 -25.48 20.22 -28.33
N SER A 202 -26.43 20.10 -27.40
CA SER A 202 -26.83 21.23 -26.56
C SER A 202 -25.71 21.61 -25.58
N ASN A 203 -25.64 22.88 -25.18
CA ASN A 203 -24.69 23.35 -24.16
C ASN A 203 -24.80 22.54 -22.85
N ARG A 204 -26.02 22.17 -22.46
CA ARG A 204 -26.29 21.35 -21.27
C ARG A 204 -25.65 19.95 -21.38
N LEU A 205 -25.74 19.32 -22.54
CA LEU A 205 -25.14 18.01 -22.77
C LEU A 205 -23.61 18.10 -22.94
N LEU A 206 -23.10 19.18 -23.54
CA LEU A 206 -21.66 19.44 -23.63
C LEU A 206 -21.03 19.59 -22.24
N ILE A 207 -21.66 20.37 -21.35
CA ILE A 207 -21.19 20.53 -19.97
C ILE A 207 -21.24 19.20 -19.22
N ALA A 208 -22.34 18.46 -19.32
CA ALA A 208 -22.48 17.15 -18.67
C ALA A 208 -21.41 16.15 -19.16
N ASN A 209 -21.19 16.06 -20.47
CA ASN A 209 -20.16 15.21 -21.04
C ASN A 209 -18.76 15.69 -20.63
N GLY A 210 -18.52 17.01 -20.58
CA GLY A 210 -17.28 17.60 -20.11
C GLY A 210 -16.94 17.20 -18.67
N VAL A 211 -17.92 17.25 -17.76
CA VAL A 211 -17.75 16.79 -16.37
C VAL A 211 -17.34 15.32 -16.33
N VAL A 212 -18.07 14.46 -17.04
CA VAL A 212 -17.79 13.00 -17.04
C VAL A 212 -16.42 12.70 -17.67
N ILE A 213 -16.03 13.40 -18.74
CA ILE A 213 -14.72 13.26 -19.38
C ILE A 213 -13.59 13.68 -18.43
N VAL A 214 -13.74 14.80 -17.70
CA VAL A 214 -12.74 15.24 -16.73
C VAL A 214 -12.56 14.19 -15.63
N LEU A 215 -13.66 13.64 -15.10
CA LEU A 215 -13.62 12.56 -14.10
C LEU A 215 -12.96 11.29 -14.67
N ALA A 216 -13.19 10.98 -15.94
CA ALA A 216 -12.56 9.84 -16.62
C ALA A 216 -11.05 10.03 -16.80
N ILE A 217 -10.60 11.23 -17.20
CA ILE A 217 -9.17 11.55 -17.31
C ILE A 217 -8.50 11.47 -15.95
N CYS A 218 -9.11 12.01 -14.90
CA CYS A 218 -8.59 11.90 -13.52
C CYS A 218 -8.44 10.43 -13.10
N SER A 219 -9.45 9.61 -13.40
CA SER A 219 -9.41 8.17 -13.12
C SER A 219 -8.28 7.47 -13.88
N LEU A 220 -8.07 7.81 -15.15
CA LEU A 220 -7.02 7.22 -15.98
C LEU A 220 -5.63 7.56 -15.45
N ILE A 221 -5.37 8.82 -15.10
CA ILE A 221 -4.10 9.26 -14.51
C ILE A 221 -3.84 8.49 -13.21
N LEU A 222 -4.84 8.37 -12.34
CA LEU A 222 -4.73 7.64 -11.09
C LEU A 222 -4.50 6.14 -11.32
N SER A 223 -5.20 5.54 -12.29
CA SER A 223 -5.03 4.14 -12.69
C SER A 223 -3.62 3.84 -13.15
N ILE A 224 -3.04 4.71 -13.99
CA ILE A 224 -1.67 4.57 -14.48
C ILE A 224 -0.68 4.64 -13.33
N ARG A 225 -0.83 5.61 -12.41
CA ARG A 225 0.05 5.72 -11.24
C ARG A 225 0.00 4.47 -10.35
N LEU A 226 -1.20 4.01 -10.01
CA LEU A 226 -1.39 2.81 -9.18
C LEU A 226 -0.86 1.54 -9.87
N SER A 227 -1.01 1.44 -11.19
CA SER A 227 -0.47 0.32 -11.96
C SER A 227 1.06 0.33 -11.99
N ALA A 228 1.68 1.51 -12.07
CA ALA A 228 3.12 1.66 -11.96
C ALA A 228 3.63 1.28 -10.56
N GLU A 229 2.92 1.68 -9.50
CA GLU A 229 3.23 1.25 -8.12
C GLU A 229 3.15 -0.27 -7.98
N ASN A 230 2.07 -0.89 -8.47
CA ASN A 230 1.89 -2.34 -8.47
C ASN A 230 2.97 -3.09 -9.26
N TYR A 231 3.40 -2.52 -10.39
CA TYR A 231 4.53 -3.05 -11.14
C TYR A 231 5.80 -3.04 -10.29
N GLY A 232 6.08 -1.95 -9.56
CA GLY A 232 7.21 -1.87 -8.62
C GLY A 232 7.12 -2.84 -7.44
N LEU A 233 5.92 -3.20 -6.98
CA LEU A 233 5.74 -4.23 -5.94
C LEU A 233 6.10 -5.64 -6.43
N THR A 234 5.93 -5.91 -7.73
CA THR A 234 6.05 -7.26 -8.31
C THR A 234 7.35 -7.47 -9.12
N HIS A 235 8.00 -6.39 -9.55
CA HIS A 235 9.17 -6.45 -10.43
C HIS A 235 10.36 -5.71 -9.82
N ILE A 236 11.54 -6.33 -9.91
CA ILE A 236 12.79 -5.73 -9.46
C ILE A 236 13.38 -4.86 -10.58
N SER A 237 13.53 -3.57 -10.31
CA SER A 237 14.11 -2.59 -11.23
C SER A 237 15.60 -2.86 -11.51
N ALA A 238 16.11 -2.27 -12.59
CA ALA A 238 17.54 -2.30 -12.90
C ALA A 238 18.38 -1.62 -11.80
N ARG A 239 17.85 -0.53 -11.20
CA ARG A 239 18.49 0.18 -10.08
C ARG A 239 18.62 -0.72 -8.85
N GLU A 240 17.57 -1.43 -8.46
CA GLU A 240 17.59 -2.33 -7.29
C GLU A 240 18.56 -3.49 -7.50
N ARG A 241 18.60 -4.07 -8.71
CA ARG A 241 19.60 -5.08 -9.09
C ARG A 241 21.02 -4.55 -9.00
N ALA A 242 21.27 -3.34 -9.53
CA ALA A 242 22.58 -2.70 -9.46
C ALA A 242 23.02 -2.41 -8.01
N LEU A 243 22.09 -1.97 -7.15
CA LEU A 243 22.36 -1.75 -5.73
C LEU A 243 22.72 -3.05 -4.99
N ALA A 244 22.09 -4.17 -5.35
CA ALA A 244 22.36 -5.45 -4.73
C ALA A 244 23.60 -6.17 -5.27
N GLN A 245 24.07 -5.84 -6.47
CA GLN A 245 25.20 -6.50 -7.13
C GLN A 245 26.48 -6.60 -6.26
N PRO A 246 26.88 -5.58 -5.47
CA PRO A 246 28.05 -5.68 -4.60
C PRO A 246 27.88 -6.64 -3.42
N PHE A 247 26.64 -7.03 -3.10
CA PHE A 247 26.29 -7.84 -1.94
C PHE A 247 26.07 -9.31 -2.35
N GLN A 248 26.86 -10.19 -1.77
CA GLN A 248 26.74 -11.63 -1.98
C GLN A 248 25.48 -12.18 -1.33
N GLU A 249 24.80 -13.10 -2.00
CA GLU A 249 23.67 -13.83 -1.42
C GLU A 249 24.18 -14.82 -0.39
N GLY A 250 23.42 -14.97 0.69
CA GLY A 250 23.64 -16.01 1.67
C GLY A 250 22.34 -16.38 2.37
N SER A 251 22.36 -17.53 3.03
CA SER A 251 21.24 -18.02 3.82
C SER A 251 21.73 -18.59 5.13
N TYR A 252 20.94 -18.41 6.18
CA TYR A 252 21.08 -19.09 7.46
C TYR A 252 19.89 -20.02 7.66
N ILE A 253 20.13 -21.22 8.20
CA ILE A 253 19.09 -22.19 8.56
C ILE A 253 19.23 -22.45 10.06
N SER A 254 18.17 -22.20 10.82
CA SER A 254 18.15 -22.43 12.26
C SER A 254 18.09 -23.92 12.58
N SER A 255 18.32 -24.29 13.84
CA SER A 255 18.13 -25.68 14.30
C SER A 255 16.69 -26.18 14.14
N GLN A 256 15.71 -25.29 14.01
CA GLN A 256 14.30 -25.62 13.78
C GLN A 256 13.96 -25.73 12.28
N GLY A 257 14.91 -25.45 11.38
CA GLY A 257 14.70 -25.45 9.93
C GLY A 257 14.24 -24.12 9.35
N ASP A 258 14.07 -23.08 10.16
CA ASP A 258 13.70 -21.75 9.68
C ASP A 258 14.85 -21.14 8.85
N THR A 259 14.51 -20.55 7.71
CA THR A 259 15.52 -20.01 6.77
C THR A 259 15.47 -18.49 6.71
N LEU A 260 16.61 -17.84 6.96
CA LEU A 260 16.81 -16.41 6.70
C LEU A 260 17.73 -16.20 5.51
N GLN A 261 17.17 -15.63 4.44
CA GLN A 261 17.97 -15.13 3.33
C GLN A 261 18.55 -13.76 3.70
N TYR A 262 19.76 -13.49 3.23
CA TYR A 262 20.43 -12.21 3.46
C TYR A 262 21.34 -11.83 2.29
N ARG A 263 21.81 -10.59 2.37
CA ARG A 263 22.82 -10.01 1.49
C ARG A 263 24.01 -9.55 2.33
N LEU A 264 25.22 -9.91 1.91
CA LEU A 264 26.45 -9.61 2.64
C LEU A 264 27.45 -8.85 1.74
N LEU A 265 27.79 -7.64 2.15
CA LEU A 265 28.91 -6.89 1.58
C LEU A 265 30.18 -7.24 2.35
N LYS A 266 31.27 -7.56 1.64
CA LYS A 266 32.59 -7.78 2.24
C LYS A 266 33.45 -6.50 2.15
N PRO A 267 34.46 -6.32 3.02
CA PRO A 267 35.51 -5.34 2.78
C PRO A 267 36.14 -5.51 1.40
N ILE A 268 36.60 -4.42 0.77
CA ILE A 268 37.38 -4.53 -0.47
C ILE A 268 38.67 -5.31 -0.15
N ALA A 269 38.97 -6.33 -0.95
CA ALA A 269 40.13 -7.21 -0.75
C ALA A 269 40.18 -7.82 0.67
N TYR A 270 39.06 -8.39 1.13
CA TYR A 270 38.96 -9.08 2.42
C TYR A 270 40.13 -10.04 2.66
N ASP A 271 40.85 -9.81 3.76
CA ASP A 271 41.95 -10.65 4.26
C ASP A 271 41.50 -11.38 5.54
N PRO A 272 41.34 -12.71 5.54
CA PRO A 272 40.87 -13.46 6.69
C PRO A 272 41.80 -13.38 7.91
N LYS A 273 43.06 -12.93 7.75
CA LYS A 273 44.01 -12.73 8.86
C LYS A 273 43.74 -11.45 9.65
N LYS A 274 42.87 -10.55 9.15
CA LYS A 274 42.48 -9.30 9.82
C LYS A 274 41.03 -9.39 10.29
N GLN A 275 40.75 -8.78 11.44
CA GLN A 275 39.38 -8.67 11.95
C GLN A 275 38.73 -7.37 11.50
N TYR A 276 37.51 -7.46 10.98
CA TYR A 276 36.73 -6.33 10.47
C TYR A 276 35.45 -6.11 11.28
N PRO A 277 34.98 -4.87 11.44
CA PRO A 277 33.66 -4.60 11.99
C PRO A 277 32.54 -5.25 11.17
N LEU A 278 31.39 -5.46 11.81
CA LEU A 278 30.14 -5.85 11.17
C LEU A 278 29.09 -4.76 11.35
N VAL A 279 28.51 -4.28 10.25
CA VAL A 279 27.33 -3.40 10.27
C VAL A 279 26.10 -4.21 9.89
N VAL A 280 25.18 -4.35 10.83
CA VAL A 280 23.84 -4.92 10.62
C VAL A 280 22.92 -3.79 10.18
N ALA A 281 22.46 -3.82 8.93
CA ALA A 281 21.55 -2.82 8.39
C ALA A 281 20.17 -3.45 8.17
N LEU A 282 19.17 -3.02 8.96
CA LEU A 282 17.82 -3.56 8.95
C LEU A 282 16.92 -2.81 7.95
N PRO A 283 16.36 -3.51 6.94
CA PRO A 283 15.43 -2.93 5.98
C PRO A 283 14.16 -2.37 6.61
N TYR A 284 13.68 -1.23 6.11
CA TYR A 284 12.39 -0.67 6.53
C TYR A 284 11.18 -1.28 5.82
N THR A 285 11.38 -1.94 4.68
CA THR A 285 10.35 -2.70 3.95
C THR A 285 10.61 -4.20 3.97
N CYS A 286 9.54 -4.97 3.77
CA CYS A 286 9.59 -6.43 3.71
C CYS A 286 9.18 -6.92 2.32
N TRP A 287 10.01 -7.76 1.71
CA TRP A 287 9.89 -8.21 0.33
C TRP A 287 10.05 -9.73 0.24
N SER A 288 9.39 -10.33 -0.74
CA SER A 288 9.54 -11.77 -1.01
C SER A 288 10.92 -12.11 -1.60
N ASP A 289 11.48 -11.24 -2.43
CA ASP A 289 12.81 -11.42 -3.04
C ASP A 289 13.96 -11.02 -2.10
N ASN A 290 15.15 -11.53 -2.40
CA ASN A 290 16.39 -11.23 -1.67
C ASN A 290 17.18 -10.06 -2.32
N THR A 291 16.55 -9.09 -2.97
CA THR A 291 17.26 -8.01 -3.72
C THR A 291 16.91 -6.63 -3.20
N ARG A 292 15.62 -6.30 -3.11
CA ARG A 292 15.13 -4.95 -2.78
C ARG A 292 15.43 -4.48 -1.36
N GLN A 293 15.83 -5.40 -0.47
CA GLN A 293 16.25 -5.07 0.89
C GLN A 293 17.42 -4.06 0.94
N ILE A 294 18.28 -4.01 -0.08
CA ILE A 294 19.39 -3.05 -0.11
C ILE A 294 18.87 -1.62 -0.31
N ASP A 295 17.92 -1.40 -1.22
CA ASP A 295 17.37 -0.04 -1.41
C ASP A 295 16.62 0.45 -0.16
N ALA A 296 16.03 -0.49 0.57
CA ALA A 296 15.39 -0.26 1.86
C ALA A 296 16.37 -0.10 3.05
N CYS A 297 17.68 -0.04 2.79
CA CYS A 297 18.72 0.14 3.81
C CYS A 297 19.65 1.32 3.46
N PRO A 298 19.35 2.55 3.89
CA PRO A 298 20.19 3.72 3.63
C PRO A 298 21.64 3.55 4.12
N MET A 299 21.84 2.96 5.30
CA MET A 299 23.17 2.65 5.84
C MET A 299 23.94 1.67 4.93
N ALA A 300 23.28 0.64 4.41
CA ALA A 300 23.91 -0.33 3.52
C ALA A 300 24.32 0.30 2.19
N LYS A 301 23.43 1.10 1.58
CA LYS A 301 23.75 1.86 0.36
C LYS A 301 24.93 2.79 0.56
N TRP A 302 24.94 3.52 1.67
CA TRP A 302 25.97 4.51 1.96
C TRP A 302 27.34 3.85 2.18
N LEU A 303 27.38 2.74 2.93
CA LEU A 303 28.59 1.97 3.14
C LEU A 303 29.07 1.23 1.89
N ALA A 304 28.18 0.92 0.94
CA ALA A 304 28.54 0.27 -0.32
C ALA A 304 29.23 1.18 -1.34
N THR A 305 29.19 2.51 -1.14
CA THR A 305 29.93 3.45 -2.01
C THR A 305 31.44 3.18 -1.96
N ASP A 306 32.14 3.34 -3.08
CA ASP A 306 33.59 3.08 -3.16
C ASP A 306 34.39 3.89 -2.11
N LYS A 307 34.04 5.17 -1.94
CA LYS A 307 34.61 6.05 -0.92
C LYS A 307 34.48 5.47 0.50
N ASN A 308 33.29 5.05 0.90
CA ASN A 308 33.07 4.54 2.26
C ASN A 308 33.56 3.12 2.45
N ARG A 309 33.45 2.23 1.44
CA ARG A 309 34.02 0.87 1.52
C ARG A 309 35.54 0.90 1.73
N ARG A 310 36.24 1.88 1.14
CA ARG A 310 37.68 2.07 1.34
C ARG A 310 37.99 2.69 2.69
N LYS A 311 37.25 3.73 3.10
CA LYS A 311 37.49 4.44 4.36
C LYS A 311 37.12 3.61 5.60
N TYR A 312 36.07 2.82 5.52
CA TYR A 312 35.53 2.01 6.61
C TYR A 312 35.40 0.54 6.17
N PRO A 313 36.52 -0.20 6.08
CA PRO A 313 36.49 -1.60 5.66
C PRO A 313 35.72 -2.43 6.70
N ALA A 314 34.56 -2.93 6.32
CA ALA A 314 33.64 -3.65 7.19
C ALA A 314 32.79 -4.65 6.40
N PHE A 315 32.24 -5.63 7.11
CA PHE A 315 31.12 -6.39 6.61
C PHE A 315 29.83 -5.58 6.75
N VAL A 316 28.93 -5.66 5.76
CA VAL A 316 27.57 -5.13 5.88
C VAL A 316 26.58 -6.24 5.65
N PHE A 317 25.88 -6.62 6.71
CA PHE A 317 24.87 -7.67 6.69
C PHE A 317 23.48 -7.03 6.58
N VAL A 318 22.74 -7.41 5.54
CA VAL A 318 21.38 -6.96 5.28
C VAL A 318 20.46 -8.18 5.22
N PRO A 319 19.75 -8.51 6.31
CA PRO A 319 18.82 -9.64 6.32
C PRO A 319 17.56 -9.31 5.50
N ARG A 320 16.98 -10.32 4.85
CA ARG A 320 15.68 -10.17 4.16
C ARG A 320 14.56 -10.18 5.20
N CYS A 321 13.67 -9.19 5.15
CA CYS A 321 12.41 -9.23 5.88
C CYS A 321 11.32 -9.87 5.00
N PRO A 322 10.76 -11.04 5.33
CA PRO A 322 9.61 -11.60 4.64
C PRO A 322 8.36 -10.73 4.78
N PRO A 323 7.45 -10.71 3.79
CA PRO A 323 6.17 -10.00 3.89
C PRO A 323 5.41 -10.38 5.18
N HIS A 324 4.66 -9.41 5.74
CA HIS A 324 3.88 -9.57 6.98
C HIS A 324 4.68 -9.83 8.26
N THR A 325 6.01 -9.64 8.24
CA THR A 325 6.86 -9.78 9.42
C THR A 325 7.54 -8.46 9.80
N GLY A 326 8.46 -8.51 10.77
CA GLY A 326 9.31 -7.40 11.13
C GLY A 326 10.47 -7.83 12.03
N TRP A 327 11.20 -6.82 12.52
CA TRP A 327 12.42 -7.01 13.31
C TRP A 327 12.16 -6.95 14.83
N GLY A 328 10.90 -7.08 15.26
CA GLY A 328 10.44 -6.85 16.63
C GLY A 328 10.08 -5.38 16.91
N GLY A 329 9.43 -5.14 18.05
CA GLY A 329 9.04 -3.81 18.52
C GLY A 329 7.77 -3.21 17.90
N VAL A 330 7.32 -3.70 16.73
CA VAL A 330 6.06 -3.26 16.10
C VAL A 330 4.89 -4.10 16.63
N THR A 331 3.88 -3.45 17.19
CA THR A 331 2.67 -4.11 17.73
C THR A 331 1.97 -4.96 16.66
N ASN A 332 1.46 -6.13 17.08
CA ASN A 332 0.72 -7.08 16.23
C ASN A 332 1.46 -7.52 14.95
N THR A 333 2.80 -7.46 14.95
CA THR A 333 3.64 -7.90 13.82
C THR A 333 4.54 -9.06 14.26
N PRO A 334 4.47 -10.24 13.61
CA PRO A 334 5.42 -11.33 13.84
C PRO A 334 6.88 -10.90 13.69
N SER A 335 7.72 -11.28 14.65
CA SER A 335 9.14 -10.91 14.67
C SER A 335 10.03 -12.03 14.15
N ILE A 336 10.97 -11.69 13.27
CA ILE A 336 12.07 -12.57 12.84
C ILE A 336 13.41 -12.18 13.48
N ALA A 337 13.38 -11.38 14.55
CA ALA A 337 14.59 -10.84 15.18
C ALA A 337 15.54 -11.93 15.69
N SER A 338 15.01 -12.97 16.34
CA SER A 338 15.83 -14.07 16.87
C SER A 338 16.60 -14.78 15.76
N LEU A 339 15.92 -15.10 14.65
CA LEU A 339 16.54 -15.71 13.48
C LEU A 339 17.62 -14.81 12.85
N ALA A 340 17.41 -13.49 12.85
CA ALA A 340 18.43 -12.54 12.41
C ALA A 340 19.65 -12.50 13.34
N ILE A 341 19.46 -12.57 14.67
CA ILE A 341 20.56 -12.64 15.65
C ILE A 341 21.37 -13.93 15.49
N GLU A 342 20.71 -15.07 15.34
CA GLU A 342 21.37 -16.36 15.07
C GLU A 342 22.20 -16.28 13.77
N ALA A 343 21.63 -15.73 12.70
CA ALA A 343 22.34 -15.54 11.44
C ALA A 343 23.56 -14.60 11.59
N ILE A 344 23.43 -13.48 12.30
CA ILE A 344 24.52 -12.53 12.57
C ILE A 344 25.70 -13.24 13.24
N VAL A 345 25.43 -14.11 14.21
CA VAL A 345 26.45 -14.82 14.97
C VAL A 345 27.06 -15.96 14.17
N SER A 346 26.25 -16.64 13.34
CA SER A 346 26.74 -17.70 12.46
C SER A 346 27.83 -17.22 11.48
N LEU A 347 27.84 -15.93 11.13
CA LEU A 347 28.85 -15.34 10.25
C LEU A 347 30.27 -15.44 10.83
N ASP A 348 30.42 -15.48 12.15
CA ASP A 348 31.73 -15.60 12.82
C ASP A 348 32.44 -16.91 12.45
N GLN A 349 31.67 -17.95 12.11
CA GLN A 349 32.22 -19.25 11.70
C GLN A 349 32.84 -19.19 10.30
N SER A 350 32.43 -18.23 9.47
CA SER A 350 32.83 -18.11 8.07
C SER A 350 33.75 -16.91 7.81
N PHE A 351 33.75 -15.91 8.69
CA PHE A 351 34.41 -14.63 8.46
C PHE A 351 35.13 -14.11 9.70
N SER A 352 36.25 -13.43 9.49
CA SER A 352 37.05 -12.78 10.53
C SER A 352 36.39 -11.46 10.95
N ILE A 353 35.30 -11.57 11.72
CA ILE A 353 34.52 -10.46 12.26
C ILE A 353 35.06 -10.11 13.65
N ASP A 354 35.22 -8.82 13.92
CA ASP A 354 35.59 -8.32 15.24
C ASP A 354 34.37 -8.33 16.19
N PRO A 355 34.35 -9.18 17.22
CA PRO A 355 33.20 -9.31 18.12
C PRO A 355 32.99 -8.07 19.00
N GLN A 356 33.97 -7.16 19.09
CA GLN A 356 33.86 -5.91 19.84
C GLN A 356 33.36 -4.74 18.98
N ARG A 357 33.22 -4.93 17.66
CA ARG A 357 32.83 -3.88 16.70
C ARG A 357 31.67 -4.35 15.81
N ARG A 358 30.56 -4.72 16.43
CA ARG A 358 29.28 -4.92 15.74
C ARG A 358 28.39 -3.71 15.93
N TYR A 359 27.84 -3.21 14.85
CA TYR A 359 26.99 -2.04 14.82
C TYR A 359 25.64 -2.41 14.22
N ILE A 360 24.56 -1.75 14.66
CA ILE A 360 23.23 -1.96 14.10
C ILE A 360 22.58 -0.64 13.71
N SER A 361 21.91 -0.61 12.56
CA SER A 361 21.16 0.56 12.11
C SER A 361 19.92 0.12 11.34
N GLY A 362 18.87 0.92 11.43
CA GLY A 362 17.66 0.71 10.65
C GLY A 362 16.73 1.90 10.75
N VAL A 363 15.84 1.99 9.76
CA VAL A 363 14.88 3.08 9.60
C VAL A 363 13.47 2.55 9.85
N SER A 364 12.58 3.32 10.48
CA SER A 364 11.17 2.94 10.65
C SER A 364 11.04 1.55 11.28
N ARG A 365 10.50 0.55 10.56
CA ARG A 365 10.51 -0.87 10.96
C ARG A 365 11.89 -1.40 11.35
N GLY A 366 12.95 -1.02 10.64
CA GLY A 366 14.34 -1.31 11.01
C GLY A 366 14.82 -0.51 12.21
N GLY A 367 14.24 0.67 12.46
CA GLY A 367 14.47 1.47 13.67
C GLY A 367 13.88 0.82 14.92
N TYR A 368 12.64 0.33 14.84
CA TYR A 368 12.05 -0.56 15.85
C TYR A 368 12.94 -1.78 16.09
N GLY A 369 13.38 -2.43 15.01
CA GLY A 369 14.30 -3.56 15.08
C GLY A 369 15.62 -3.25 15.77
N SER A 370 16.20 -2.08 15.48
CA SER A 370 17.45 -1.64 16.09
C SER A 370 17.27 -1.48 17.61
N TRP A 371 16.22 -0.79 18.04
CA TRP A 371 15.88 -0.67 19.47
C TRP A 371 15.61 -2.04 20.11
N TYR A 372 14.83 -2.89 19.44
CA TYR A 372 14.46 -4.20 19.94
C TYR A 372 15.68 -5.11 20.11
N MET A 373 16.52 -5.24 19.10
CA MET A 373 17.69 -6.13 19.13
C MET A 373 18.73 -5.69 20.17
N ILE A 374 19.02 -4.39 20.31
CA ILE A 374 19.94 -3.94 21.38
C ILE A 374 19.35 -4.05 22.78
N SER A 375 18.02 -4.07 22.92
CA SER A 375 17.37 -4.32 24.21
C SER A 375 17.47 -5.78 24.66
N LYS A 376 17.45 -6.71 23.69
CA LYS A 376 17.51 -8.15 23.95
C LYS A 376 18.93 -8.70 23.96
N HIS A 377 19.81 -8.10 23.17
CA HIS A 377 21.20 -8.52 22.99
C HIS A 377 22.19 -7.36 23.10
N PRO A 378 22.18 -6.58 24.20
CA PRO A 378 23.14 -5.48 24.40
C PRO A 378 24.60 -5.98 24.46
N GLU A 379 24.80 -7.28 24.73
CA GLU A 379 26.10 -7.93 24.68
C GLU A 379 26.70 -7.98 23.27
N LEU A 380 25.88 -8.03 22.22
CA LEU A 380 26.32 -8.21 20.84
C LEU A 380 26.76 -6.93 20.15
N PHE A 381 26.17 -5.78 20.49
CA PHE A 381 26.36 -4.53 19.74
C PHE A 381 27.23 -3.53 20.50
N ALA A 382 28.22 -2.97 19.81
CA ALA A 382 29.01 -1.85 20.29
C ALA A 382 28.29 -0.51 20.10
N ALA A 383 27.50 -0.39 19.03
CA ALA A 383 26.79 0.84 18.72
C ALA A 383 25.49 0.62 17.94
N ALA A 384 24.56 1.56 18.07
CA ALA A 384 23.31 1.56 17.34
C ALA A 384 22.95 2.95 16.76
N VAL A 385 22.39 2.93 15.55
CA VAL A 385 21.82 4.11 14.85
C VAL A 385 20.35 3.83 14.50
N PRO A 386 19.44 3.89 15.48
CA PRO A 386 18.00 3.77 15.24
C PRO A 386 17.45 5.07 14.64
N VAL A 387 16.68 4.97 13.55
CA VAL A 387 16.11 6.11 12.81
C VAL A 387 14.60 5.97 12.71
N CYS A 388 13.84 7.00 13.13
CA CYS A 388 12.37 7.04 13.10
C CYS A 388 11.68 5.76 13.62
N GLY A 389 12.22 5.18 14.69
CA GLY A 389 11.67 4.00 15.36
C GLY A 389 11.30 4.30 16.81
N GLU A 390 10.62 3.35 17.43
CA GLU A 390 10.23 3.38 18.83
C GLU A 390 10.71 2.10 19.53
N GLY A 391 11.14 2.26 20.78
CA GLY A 391 11.56 1.16 21.65
C GLY A 391 10.75 1.17 22.95
N ASN A 392 10.94 0.17 23.79
CA ASN A 392 10.34 0.13 25.13
C ASN A 392 11.29 0.81 26.15
N PRO A 393 10.92 1.98 26.73
CA PRO A 393 11.75 2.70 27.70
C PRO A 393 12.12 1.87 28.94
N ASP A 394 11.29 0.91 29.34
CA ASP A 394 11.56 0.04 30.50
C ASP A 394 12.77 -0.87 30.30
N GLN A 395 13.18 -1.09 29.04
CA GLN A 395 14.36 -1.90 28.71
C GLN A 395 15.64 -1.05 28.61
N ALA A 396 15.55 0.28 28.72
CA ALA A 396 16.70 1.19 28.60
C ALA A 396 17.86 0.87 29.57
N PRO A 397 17.64 0.47 30.85
CA PRO A 397 18.73 0.14 31.74
C PRO A 397 19.65 -0.97 31.23
N GLY A 398 19.08 -2.00 30.59
CA GLY A 398 19.82 -3.15 30.06
C GLY A 398 20.73 -2.82 28.88
N MET A 399 20.50 -1.70 28.18
CA MET A 399 21.25 -1.31 26.97
C MET A 399 22.08 -0.03 27.15
N SER A 400 22.22 0.48 28.39
CA SER A 400 22.98 1.70 28.73
C SER A 400 24.47 1.66 28.31
N SER A 401 25.03 0.45 28.15
CA SER A 401 26.40 0.22 27.69
C SER A 401 26.59 0.31 26.18
N VAL A 402 25.51 0.37 25.39
CA VAL A 402 25.57 0.48 23.92
C VAL A 402 25.67 1.95 23.53
N SER A 403 26.65 2.31 22.70
CA SER A 403 26.75 3.66 22.16
C SER A 403 25.63 3.94 21.16
N ILE A 404 24.72 4.85 21.47
CA ILE A 404 23.52 5.09 20.65
C ILE A 404 23.54 6.51 20.06
N TRP A 405 23.24 6.63 18.77
CA TRP A 405 22.91 7.90 18.12
C TRP A 405 21.57 7.76 17.39
N ALA A 406 20.51 8.24 18.03
CA ALA A 406 19.15 8.15 17.50
C ALA A 406 18.76 9.38 16.65
N PHE A 407 17.89 9.17 15.67
CA PHE A 407 17.42 10.21 14.75
C PHE A 407 15.90 10.17 14.57
N HIS A 408 15.24 11.34 14.51
CA HIS A 408 13.79 11.40 14.27
C HIS A 408 13.34 12.73 13.64
N GLY A 409 12.25 12.73 12.86
CA GLY A 409 11.57 13.94 12.40
C GLY A 409 10.51 14.40 13.40
N ALA A 410 10.46 15.70 13.74
CA ALA A 410 9.52 16.21 14.75
C ALA A 410 8.05 16.17 14.28
N LYS A 411 7.82 16.14 12.96
CA LYS A 411 6.49 16.10 12.33
C LYS A 411 6.14 14.70 11.79
N ASP A 412 6.80 13.66 12.30
CA ASP A 412 6.51 12.28 11.91
C ASP A 412 5.12 11.84 12.40
N MET A 413 4.23 11.56 11.45
CA MET A 413 2.86 11.11 11.69
C MET A 413 2.70 9.58 11.54
N ASN A 414 3.75 8.89 11.07
CA ASN A 414 3.74 7.43 10.90
C ASN A 414 4.22 6.75 12.18
N VAL A 415 5.34 7.23 12.72
CA VAL A 415 5.89 6.82 14.01
C VAL A 415 6.04 8.09 14.85
N PRO A 416 5.25 8.28 15.92
CA PRO A 416 5.34 9.51 16.69
C PRO A 416 6.75 9.74 17.27
N VAL A 417 7.25 10.97 17.13
CA VAL A 417 8.58 11.38 17.64
C VAL A 417 8.80 11.06 19.13
N SER A 418 7.71 10.97 19.91
CA SER A 418 7.73 10.54 21.31
C SER A 418 8.42 9.18 21.50
N GLY A 419 8.33 8.26 20.54
CA GLY A 419 8.97 6.95 20.63
C GLY A 419 10.49 7.03 20.80
N SER A 420 11.15 7.95 20.10
CA SER A 420 12.59 8.19 20.27
C SER A 420 12.89 9.10 21.48
N ARG A 421 12.10 10.15 21.72
CA ARG A 421 12.28 11.03 22.89
C ARG A 421 12.22 10.26 24.21
N ASN A 422 11.27 9.34 24.34
CA ASN A 422 11.08 8.51 25.54
C ASN A 422 12.27 7.58 25.76
N MET A 423 12.76 6.91 24.71
CA MET A 423 13.95 6.07 24.78
C MET A 423 15.19 6.86 25.20
N VAL A 424 15.43 8.02 24.57
CA VAL A 424 16.58 8.88 24.90
C VAL A 424 16.53 9.36 26.35
N SER A 425 15.35 9.75 26.84
CA SER A 425 15.13 10.15 28.23
C SER A 425 15.41 9.00 29.20
N ALA A 426 14.88 7.81 28.92
CA ALA A 426 15.08 6.63 29.77
C ALA A 426 16.54 6.16 29.82
N LEU A 427 17.24 6.20 28.67
CA LEU A 427 18.67 5.87 28.60
C LEU A 427 19.52 6.84 29.43
N LYS A 428 19.24 8.14 29.37
CA LYS A 428 19.92 9.15 30.22
C LYS A 428 19.67 8.89 31.70
N LYS A 429 18.42 8.58 32.08
CA LYS A 429 18.06 8.22 33.47
C LYS A 429 18.78 6.95 33.95
N ALA A 430 19.04 6.01 33.05
CA ALA A 430 19.77 4.79 33.34
C ALA A 430 21.31 4.94 33.34
N GLY A 431 21.84 6.16 33.21
CA GLY A 431 23.28 6.44 33.21
C GLY A 431 23.97 6.29 31.84
N GLY A 432 23.21 6.00 30.78
CA GLY A 432 23.71 6.02 29.41
C GLY A 432 23.90 7.44 28.87
N SER A 433 24.70 7.57 27.79
CA SER A 433 24.96 8.86 27.12
C SER A 433 24.55 8.84 25.65
N PRO A 434 23.25 8.65 25.32
CA PRO A 434 22.80 8.61 23.94
C PRO A 434 22.94 9.98 23.26
N ARG A 435 23.40 9.98 22.00
CA ARG A 435 23.25 11.12 21.09
C ARG A 435 21.86 11.08 20.47
N TYR A 436 21.26 12.26 20.26
CA TYR A 436 19.95 12.38 19.64
C TYR A 436 19.93 13.59 18.72
N THR A 437 19.50 13.38 17.48
CA THR A 437 19.28 14.44 16.50
C THR A 437 17.81 14.42 16.07
N GLU A 438 17.12 15.53 16.29
CA GLU A 438 15.73 15.73 15.89
C GLU A 438 15.66 16.77 14.78
N TYR A 439 14.96 16.47 13.68
CA TYR A 439 14.76 17.38 12.56
C TYR A 439 13.42 18.12 12.73
N PRO A 440 13.40 19.42 13.04
CA PRO A 440 12.20 20.14 13.50
C PRO A 440 11.09 20.23 12.44
N ASP A 441 11.46 20.27 11.16
CA ASP A 441 10.52 20.41 10.04
C ASP A 441 10.30 19.13 9.25
N ALA A 442 10.99 18.05 9.59
CA ALA A 442 10.90 16.81 8.85
C ALA A 442 9.80 15.89 9.39
N ALA A 443 9.13 15.20 8.46
CA ALA A 443 8.20 14.10 8.74
C ALA A 443 8.95 12.75 8.80
N HIS A 444 8.32 11.64 8.37
CA HIS A 444 8.90 10.29 8.48
C HIS A 444 10.18 10.07 7.65
N THR A 445 10.27 10.72 6.48
CA THR A 445 11.30 10.49 5.47
C THR A 445 12.59 11.28 5.75
N ILE A 446 13.36 10.88 6.76
CA ILE A 446 14.60 11.62 7.16
C ILE A 446 15.91 10.93 6.77
N TRP A 447 15.87 9.71 6.24
CA TRP A 447 17.07 8.89 6.10
C TRP A 447 18.14 9.45 5.15
N GLU A 448 17.74 10.24 4.14
CA GLU A 448 18.67 10.97 3.28
C GLU A 448 19.40 12.10 4.04
N GLU A 449 18.76 12.70 5.06
CA GLU A 449 19.38 13.72 5.91
C GLU A 449 20.28 13.07 6.97
N VAL A 450 19.90 11.90 7.50
CA VAL A 450 20.73 11.14 8.45
C VAL A 450 22.08 10.79 7.85
N ILE A 451 22.16 10.31 6.60
CA ILE A 451 23.45 10.01 5.96
C ILE A 451 24.29 11.27 5.65
N LYS A 452 23.69 12.45 5.66
CA LYS A 452 24.42 13.73 5.54
C LYS A 452 24.89 14.26 6.88
N THR A 453 24.50 13.64 8.00
CA THR A 453 24.90 14.07 9.33
C THR A 453 26.44 14.03 9.45
N PRO A 454 27.08 15.17 9.76
CA PRO A 454 28.54 15.22 9.90
C PRO A 454 29.04 14.19 10.92
N ASP A 455 30.16 13.56 10.59
CA ASP A 455 30.85 12.59 11.44
C ASP A 455 30.08 11.35 11.88
N LEU A 456 28.88 11.07 11.36
CA LEU A 456 28.10 9.88 11.76
C LEU A 456 28.89 8.58 11.59
N LEU A 457 29.54 8.35 10.44
CA LEU A 457 30.38 7.17 10.24
C LEU A 457 31.68 7.20 11.05
N ASN A 458 32.33 8.36 11.18
CA ASN A 458 33.53 8.48 12.03
C ASN A 458 33.19 8.10 13.48
N TRP A 459 32.06 8.59 14.00
CA TRP A 459 31.55 8.24 15.32
C TRP A 459 31.23 6.75 15.41
N LEU A 460 30.49 6.20 14.45
CA LEU A 460 30.07 4.79 14.46
C LEU A 460 31.28 3.85 14.51
N PHE A 461 32.27 4.07 13.64
CA PHE A 461 33.45 3.22 13.53
C PHE A 461 34.49 3.42 14.64
N ALA A 462 34.37 4.49 15.44
CA ALA A 462 35.15 4.69 16.65
C ALA A 462 34.61 3.90 17.85
N GLN A 463 33.38 3.38 17.79
CA GLN A 463 32.80 2.64 18.91
C GLN A 463 33.40 1.24 19.02
N LYS A 464 33.71 0.83 20.25
CA LYS A 464 34.22 -0.51 20.55
C LYS A 464 33.72 -0.94 21.92
N LYS A 465 33.31 -2.20 22.06
CA LYS A 465 32.97 -2.75 23.38
C LYS A 465 34.20 -2.87 24.26
N VAL A 466 34.08 -2.40 25.50
CA VAL A 466 35.14 -2.42 26.54
C VAL A 466 35.50 -3.86 26.96
N SER A 467 34.61 -4.83 26.79
CA SER A 467 34.91 -6.26 27.00
C SER A 467 34.27 -7.10 25.89
N PRO A 468 34.96 -8.16 25.40
CA PRO A 468 34.37 -9.08 24.44
C PRO A 468 33.11 -9.71 25.04
N PRO A 469 32.08 -10.03 24.23
CA PRO A 469 30.87 -10.69 24.73
C PRO A 469 31.27 -11.95 25.50
N LYS A 470 30.78 -12.13 26.73
CA LYS A 470 30.91 -13.43 27.40
C LYS A 470 30.24 -14.46 26.48
N ALA A 471 30.97 -15.50 26.10
CA ALA A 471 30.41 -16.62 25.35
C ALA A 471 29.37 -17.32 26.25
N ALA A 472 28.11 -16.88 26.23
CA ALA A 472 27.00 -17.58 26.86
C ALA A 472 25.64 -17.13 26.30
N LYS A 473 24.93 -18.12 25.73
CA LYS A 473 23.54 -18.18 25.29
C LYS A 473 23.19 -17.36 24.04
N ILE A 474 23.58 -17.90 22.88
CA ILE A 474 22.79 -17.80 21.66
C ILE A 474 22.30 -19.20 21.36
#